data_AF-A0A1T1CBJ9-F1
#
_entry.id   AF-A0A1T1CBJ9-F1
#
_cell.length_a   1.000
_cell.length_b   1.000
_cell.length_c   1.000
_cell.angle_alpha   90.00
_cell.angle_beta   90.00
_cell.angle_gamma   90.00
#
_symmetry.space_group_name_H-M   'P 1'
#
loop_
_entity.id
_entity.type
_entity.pdbx_description
1 polymer ?
#
loop_
_entity_poly.entity_id
_entity_poly.type
_entity_poly.pdbx_seq_one_letter_code
_entity_poly.pdbx_strand_id
1 'polypeptide(L)'
;MSYLPNDTYHLEIEALDLNAGKTTRFDVLKIKIQPPFWKTGWFYSLVGILLIFSATFIILRIKKRTKQKAETENQIAKAKLEALLSQMNPHFTFNALNTIQSFVFNKDAHNSAIYISEVASLMRQTLDNSAKQTITIEDEIEYLETYIAIENQRFDNRIQYEILVDDPIDTAETKIPTMLLQPFVENIFKHAFDADYPNPAFKIEFILLEKKLLQIVISDNGKGNTKTTKTHISKGIAIAKERLQIMQPTNFAP
;
A
#
# COMPACT_ATOMS: atom_id res chain seq x y z
N MET A 1 15.74 41.40 -51.90
CA MET A 1 14.42 41.56 -52.54
C MET A 1 13.80 42.83 -51.99
N SER A 2 13.56 43.81 -52.85
CA SER A 2 13.12 45.15 -52.48
C SER A 2 11.60 45.17 -52.32
N TYR A 3 11.11 45.00 -51.09
CA TYR A 3 9.69 45.20 -50.78
C TYR A 3 9.49 46.66 -50.37
N LEU A 4 8.51 47.34 -50.97
CA LEU A 4 8.08 48.66 -50.51
C LEU A 4 7.47 48.52 -49.10
N PRO A 5 7.89 49.31 -48.11
CA PRO A 5 7.24 49.38 -46.80
C PRO A 5 5.72 49.61 -46.88
N ASN A 6 5.00 49.29 -45.81
CA ASN A 6 3.57 49.54 -45.73
C ASN A 6 3.35 51.04 -45.53
N ASP A 7 3.18 51.76 -46.62
CA ASP A 7 2.92 53.19 -46.65
C ASP A 7 1.99 53.57 -47.82
N THR A 8 1.61 54.84 -47.88
CA THR A 8 0.86 55.42 -49.00
C THR A 8 1.84 56.02 -49.99
N TYR A 9 1.94 55.41 -51.16
CA TYR A 9 2.81 55.88 -52.23
C TYR A 9 2.02 56.71 -53.23
N HIS A 10 2.58 57.87 -53.56
CA HIS A 10 2.07 58.77 -54.59
C HIS A 10 2.90 58.56 -55.85
N LEU A 11 2.24 58.16 -56.94
CA LEU A 11 2.88 58.09 -58.25
C LEU A 11 2.71 59.44 -58.94
N GLU A 12 3.78 60.22 -58.96
CA GLU A 12 3.88 61.48 -59.70
C GLU A 12 4.54 61.24 -61.07
N ILE A 13 3.95 61.79 -62.13
CA ILE A 13 4.55 61.83 -63.46
C ILE A 13 4.91 63.28 -63.77
N GLU A 14 6.19 63.56 -63.99
CA GLU A 14 6.67 64.87 -64.43
C GLU A 14 6.85 64.85 -65.95
N ALA A 15 6.10 65.70 -66.65
CA ALA A 15 6.25 65.92 -68.08
C ALA A 15 7.04 67.23 -68.29
N LEU A 16 8.18 67.14 -68.97
CA LEU A 16 8.98 68.29 -69.38
C LEU A 16 8.58 68.71 -70.80
N ASP A 17 8.04 69.92 -70.94
CA ASP A 17 7.86 70.53 -72.25
C ASP A 17 9.20 71.06 -72.74
N LEU A 18 9.79 70.37 -73.73
CA LEU A 18 11.12 70.67 -74.29
C LEU A 18 11.15 72.01 -75.07
N ASN A 19 10.00 72.54 -75.49
CA ASN A 19 9.94 73.81 -76.23
C ASN A 19 9.78 75.01 -75.29
N ALA A 20 9.00 74.86 -74.21
CA ALA A 20 8.73 75.93 -73.25
C ALA A 20 9.66 75.91 -72.01
N GLY A 21 10.48 74.85 -71.85
CA GLY A 21 11.37 74.67 -70.70
C GLY A 21 10.64 74.48 -69.36
N LYS A 22 9.34 74.14 -69.39
CA LYS A 22 8.48 74.09 -68.21
C LYS A 22 8.13 72.64 -67.86
N THR A 23 8.31 72.26 -66.60
CA THR A 23 7.84 70.97 -66.09
C THR A 23 6.42 71.08 -65.53
N THR A 24 5.60 70.07 -65.81
CA THR A 24 4.26 69.90 -65.22
C THR A 24 4.21 68.55 -64.51
N ARG A 25 3.81 68.54 -63.23
CA ARG A 25 3.68 67.32 -62.43
C ARG A 25 2.22 66.90 -62.35
N PHE A 26 1.97 65.61 -62.56
CA PHE A 26 0.65 64.99 -62.45
C PHE A 26 0.67 63.94 -61.35
N ASP A 27 -0.24 64.07 -60.37
CA ASP A 27 -0.55 63.02 -59.41
C ASP A 27 -1.48 62.00 -60.10
N VAL A 28 -0.96 60.82 -60.43
CA VAL A 28 -1.67 59.88 -61.31
C VAL A 28 -2.33 58.73 -60.53
N LEU A 29 -1.70 58.26 -59.46
CA LEU A 29 -2.22 57.13 -58.69
C LEU A 29 -1.75 57.14 -57.24
N LYS A 30 -2.68 56.85 -56.30
CA LYS A 30 -2.37 56.59 -54.89
C LYS A 30 -2.39 55.09 -54.63
N ILE A 31 -1.23 54.51 -54.31
CA ILE A 31 -1.09 53.10 -53.98
C ILE A 31 -0.92 52.98 -52.47
N LYS A 32 -1.89 52.34 -51.80
CA LYS A 32 -1.82 52.06 -50.36
C LYS A 32 -1.46 50.60 -50.12
N ILE A 33 -0.25 50.34 -49.62
CA ILE A 33 0.18 48.99 -49.27
C ILE A 33 -0.26 48.69 -47.83
N GLN A 34 -1.23 47.79 -47.67
CA GLN A 34 -1.72 47.35 -46.36
C GLN A 34 -0.64 46.56 -45.62
N PRO A 35 -0.55 46.66 -44.27
CA PRO A 35 0.36 45.83 -43.50
C PRO A 35 0.02 44.35 -43.68
N PRO A 36 1.03 43.47 -43.64
CA PRO A 36 0.77 42.04 -43.69
C PRO A 36 -0.10 41.60 -42.50
N PHE A 37 -0.97 40.61 -42.75
CA PHE A 37 -2.00 40.21 -41.80
C PHE A 37 -1.46 39.83 -40.41
N TRP A 38 -0.25 39.25 -40.32
CA TRP A 38 0.36 38.87 -39.03
C TRP A 38 0.78 40.05 -38.14
N LYS A 39 0.79 41.28 -38.67
CA LYS A 39 1.06 42.52 -37.89
C LYS A 39 -0.21 43.24 -37.46
N THR A 40 -1.39 42.73 -37.81
CA THR A 40 -2.66 43.34 -37.42
C THR A 40 -3.09 42.94 -36.01
N GLY A 41 -3.82 43.81 -35.31
CA GLY A 41 -4.23 43.57 -33.91
C GLY A 41 -5.10 42.32 -33.73
N TRP A 42 -6.01 42.03 -34.67
CA TRP A 42 -6.87 40.85 -34.59
C TRP A 42 -6.07 39.54 -34.60
N PHE A 43 -4.92 39.50 -35.31
CA PHE A 43 -4.07 38.32 -35.35
C PHE A 43 -3.41 38.06 -34.00
N TYR A 44 -2.88 39.10 -33.33
CA TYR A 44 -2.34 38.97 -31.97
C TYR A 44 -3.40 38.53 -30.96
N SER A 45 -4.63 39.05 -31.05
CA SER A 45 -5.74 38.60 -30.20
C SER A 45 -6.06 37.11 -30.42
N LEU A 46 -6.07 36.66 -31.68
CA LEU A 46 -6.32 35.26 -32.02
C LEU A 46 -5.22 34.34 -31.45
N VAL A 47 -3.94 34.73 -31.58
CA VAL A 47 -2.82 34.01 -30.98
C VAL A 47 -2.94 33.97 -29.46
N GLY A 48 -3.30 35.08 -28.81
CA GLY A 48 -3.51 35.14 -27.37
C GLY A 48 -4.62 34.20 -26.89
N ILE A 49 -5.76 34.19 -27.58
CA ILE A 49 -6.87 33.26 -27.28
C ILE A 49 -6.42 31.81 -27.43
N LEU A 50 -5.68 31.49 -28.49
CA LEU A 50 -5.20 30.13 -28.74
C LEU A 50 -4.20 29.68 -27.67
N LEU A 51 -3.33 30.58 -27.20
CA LEU A 51 -2.43 30.32 -26.08
C LEU A 51 -3.19 30.07 -24.78
N ILE A 52 -4.18 30.92 -24.44
CA ILE A 52 -5.00 30.75 -23.23
C ILE A 52 -5.78 29.42 -23.29
N PHE A 53 -6.36 29.10 -24.44
CA PHE A 53 -7.08 27.85 -24.65
C PHE A 53 -6.15 26.65 -24.49
N SER A 54 -4.97 26.68 -25.11
CA SER A 54 -3.97 25.62 -24.99
C SER A 54 -3.48 25.42 -23.56
N ALA A 55 -3.20 26.51 -22.83
CA ALA A 55 -2.77 26.47 -21.44
C ALA A 55 -3.88 25.88 -20.55
N THR A 56 -5.12 26.32 -20.73
CA THR A 56 -6.29 25.81 -20.00
C THR A 56 -6.48 24.32 -20.26
N PHE A 57 -6.39 23.90 -21.52
CA PHE A 57 -6.50 22.49 -21.92
C PHE A 57 -5.41 21.63 -21.28
N ILE A 58 -4.16 22.11 -21.26
CA ILE A 58 -3.04 21.42 -20.61
C ILE A 58 -3.27 21.28 -19.10
N ILE A 59 -3.67 22.36 -18.41
CA ILE A 59 -3.92 22.35 -16.96
C ILE A 59 -5.04 21.36 -16.61
N LEU A 60 -6.15 21.37 -17.35
CA LEU A 60 -7.25 20.43 -17.14
C LEU A 60 -6.83 18.99 -17.38
N ARG A 61 -6.01 18.74 -18.41
CA ARG A 61 -5.48 17.41 -18.72
C ARG A 61 -4.54 16.91 -17.62
N ILE A 62 -3.67 17.76 -17.09
CA ILE A 62 -2.79 17.44 -15.97
C ILE A 62 -3.64 17.10 -14.74
N LYS A 63 -4.58 17.98 -14.35
CA LYS A 63 -5.47 17.73 -13.21
C LYS A 63 -6.23 16.41 -13.34
N LYS A 64 -6.79 16.12 -14.52
CA LYS A 64 -7.49 14.86 -14.79
C LYS A 64 -6.57 13.64 -14.64
N ARG A 65 -5.34 13.71 -15.18
CA ARG A 65 -4.34 12.64 -15.05
C ARG A 65 -3.92 12.42 -13.60
N THR A 66 -3.68 13.50 -12.85
CA THR A 66 -3.33 13.41 -11.43
C THR A 66 -4.45 12.78 -10.63
N LYS A 67 -5.71 13.17 -10.87
CA LYS A 67 -6.87 12.57 -10.21
C LYS A 67 -7.01 11.09 -10.55
N GLN A 68 -6.93 10.73 -11.83
CA GLN A 68 -6.99 9.33 -12.28
C GLN A 68 -5.88 8.49 -11.65
N LYS A 69 -4.65 9.00 -11.62
CA LYS A 69 -3.51 8.32 -10.99
C LYS A 69 -3.76 8.09 -9.50
N ALA A 70 -4.19 9.11 -8.76
CA ALA A 70 -4.51 8.99 -7.34
C ALA A 70 -5.65 8.00 -7.07
N GLU A 71 -6.66 7.96 -7.94
CA GLU A 71 -7.80 7.04 -7.84
C GLU A 71 -7.36 5.59 -8.12
N THR A 72 -6.51 5.36 -9.12
CA THR A 72 -5.91 4.05 -9.39
C THR A 72 -5.01 3.60 -8.24
N GLU A 73 -4.16 4.48 -7.70
CA GLU A 73 -3.32 4.18 -6.54
C GLU A 73 -4.16 3.81 -5.30
N ASN A 74 -5.27 4.51 -5.07
CA ASN A 74 -6.20 4.20 -3.99
C ASN A 74 -6.90 2.85 -4.21
N GLN A 75 -7.36 2.55 -5.43
CA GLN A 75 -7.93 1.24 -5.75
C GLN A 75 -6.92 0.11 -5.54
N ILE A 76 -5.66 0.29 -5.93
CA ILE A 76 -4.58 -0.68 -5.69
C ILE A 76 -4.35 -0.87 -4.19
N ALA A 77 -4.28 0.22 -3.42
CA ALA A 77 -4.11 0.17 -1.97
C ALA A 77 -5.28 -0.58 -1.31
N LYS A 78 -6.51 -0.30 -1.73
CA LYS A 78 -7.71 -0.98 -1.23
C LYS A 78 -7.71 -2.47 -1.56
N ALA A 79 -7.39 -2.84 -2.80
CA ALA A 79 -7.31 -4.25 -3.20
C ALA A 79 -6.21 -5.01 -2.43
N LYS A 80 -5.05 -4.38 -2.21
CA LYS A 80 -3.99 -4.95 -1.37
C LYS A 80 -4.46 -5.15 0.07
N LEU A 81 -5.14 -4.17 0.64
CA LEU A 81 -5.72 -4.28 1.98
C LEU A 81 -6.75 -5.40 2.05
N GLU A 82 -7.69 -5.48 1.11
CA GLU A 82 -8.68 -6.56 1.06
C GLU A 82 -8.03 -7.94 0.95
N ALA A 83 -6.96 -8.07 0.14
CA ALA A 83 -6.19 -9.32 0.05
C ALA A 83 -5.50 -9.67 1.38
N LEU A 84 -4.83 -8.70 2.03
CA LEU A 84 -4.23 -8.87 3.36
C LEU A 84 -5.27 -9.32 4.38
N LEU A 85 -6.43 -8.66 4.41
CA LEU A 85 -7.52 -8.98 5.34
C LEU A 85 -8.16 -10.35 5.08
N SER A 86 -8.20 -10.82 3.83
CA SER A 86 -8.81 -12.10 3.46
C SER A 86 -8.07 -13.33 3.99
N GLN A 87 -6.75 -13.19 4.23
CA GLN A 87 -5.90 -14.25 4.76
C GLN A 87 -5.81 -14.24 6.29
N MET A 88 -6.40 -13.23 6.95
CA MET A 88 -6.37 -13.09 8.40
C MET A 88 -7.66 -13.59 9.04
N ASN A 89 -7.56 -14.01 10.30
CA ASN A 89 -8.73 -14.35 11.11
C ASN A 89 -9.57 -13.07 11.35
N PRO A 90 -10.89 -13.06 11.05
CA PRO A 90 -11.76 -11.90 11.27
C PRO A 90 -11.72 -11.35 12.70
N HIS A 91 -11.48 -12.20 13.70
CA HIS A 91 -11.33 -11.80 15.10
C HIS A 91 -10.07 -10.96 15.32
N PHE A 92 -8.92 -11.40 14.82
CA PHE A 92 -7.66 -10.64 14.90
C PHE A 92 -7.82 -9.28 14.21
N THR A 93 -8.36 -9.25 13.00
CA THR A 93 -8.57 -8.02 12.24
C THR A 93 -9.45 -7.02 12.99
N PHE A 94 -10.58 -7.48 13.55
CA PHE A 94 -11.48 -6.63 14.32
C PHE A 94 -10.79 -6.08 15.57
N ASN A 95 -10.01 -6.92 16.26
CA ASN A 95 -9.28 -6.51 17.46
C ASN A 95 -8.20 -5.47 17.16
N ALA A 96 -7.42 -5.66 16.09
CA ALA A 96 -6.41 -4.70 15.67
C ALA A 96 -7.04 -3.33 15.35
N LEU A 97 -8.20 -3.31 14.67
CA LEU A 97 -8.92 -2.07 14.39
C LEU A 97 -9.41 -1.36 15.67
N ASN A 98 -9.89 -2.11 16.67
CA ASN A 98 -10.31 -1.54 17.94
C ASN A 98 -9.14 -0.92 18.71
N THR A 99 -7.97 -1.56 18.70
CA THR A 99 -6.77 -1.01 19.32
C THR A 99 -6.31 0.29 18.64
N ILE A 100 -6.33 0.32 17.29
CA ILE A 100 -6.06 1.54 16.53
C ILE A 100 -7.04 2.66 16.91
N GLN A 101 -8.33 2.32 17.00
CA GLN A 101 -9.38 3.27 17.38
C GLN A 101 -9.15 3.83 18.79
N SER A 102 -8.70 3.00 19.75
CA SER A 102 -8.34 3.43 21.11
C SER A 102 -7.19 4.45 21.09
N PHE A 103 -6.11 4.20 20.35
CA PHE A 103 -4.99 5.14 20.24
C PHE A 103 -5.42 6.49 19.63
N VAL A 104 -6.29 6.46 18.62
CA VAL A 104 -6.83 7.68 18.00
C VAL A 104 -7.66 8.48 19.01
N PHE A 105 -8.52 7.83 19.81
CA PHE A 105 -9.30 8.51 20.85
C PHE A 105 -8.42 9.08 21.97
N ASN A 106 -7.36 8.37 22.35
CA ASN A 106 -6.43 8.81 23.39
C ASN A 106 -5.41 9.86 22.91
N LYS A 107 -5.50 10.29 21.63
CA LYS A 107 -4.57 11.23 20.98
C LYS A 107 -3.11 10.77 21.01
N ASP A 108 -2.90 9.46 21.07
CA ASP A 108 -1.57 8.85 21.09
C ASP A 108 -1.13 8.51 19.67
N ALA A 109 -0.83 9.55 18.89
CA ALA A 109 -0.48 9.41 17.48
C ALA A 109 0.82 8.62 17.26
N HIS A 110 1.74 8.65 18.24
CA HIS A 110 3.01 7.95 18.14
C HIS A 110 2.83 6.43 18.28
N ASN A 111 2.18 5.98 19.35
CA ASN A 111 1.93 4.55 19.55
C ASN A 111 0.92 4.00 18.51
N SER A 112 -0.02 4.83 18.05
CA SER A 112 -0.89 4.47 16.91
C SER A 112 -0.08 4.15 15.65
N ALA A 113 0.89 5.00 15.29
CA ALA A 113 1.69 4.80 14.10
C ALA A 113 2.59 3.56 14.19
N ILE A 114 3.18 3.29 15.36
CA ILE A 114 3.99 2.08 15.61
C ILE A 114 3.11 0.84 15.46
N TYR A 115 1.96 0.80 16.14
CA TYR A 115 1.07 -0.35 16.10
C TYR A 115 0.53 -0.64 14.68
N ILE A 116 0.17 0.40 13.94
CA ILE A 116 -0.24 0.26 12.53
C ILE A 116 0.89 -0.36 11.69
N SER A 117 2.14 0.03 11.95
CA SER A 117 3.32 -0.53 11.26
C SER A 117 3.51 -2.01 11.58
N GLU A 118 3.40 -2.39 12.86
CA GLU A 118 3.49 -3.79 13.33
C GLU A 118 2.39 -4.66 12.71
N VAL A 119 1.13 -4.21 12.77
CA VAL A 119 0.00 -4.89 12.14
C VAL A 119 0.20 -5.03 10.63
N ALA A 120 0.66 -3.98 9.95
CA ALA A 120 0.94 -4.05 8.51
C ALA A 120 2.11 -5.00 8.19
N SER A 121 3.11 -5.10 9.07
CA SER A 121 4.23 -6.05 8.94
C SER A 121 3.75 -7.48 9.07
N LEU A 122 2.99 -7.78 10.13
CA LEU A 122 2.41 -9.08 10.34
C LEU A 122 1.52 -9.51 9.16
N MET A 123 0.66 -8.62 8.66
CA MET A 123 -0.20 -8.94 7.51
C MET A 123 0.61 -9.29 6.25
N ARG A 124 1.75 -8.61 6.01
CA ARG A 124 2.64 -8.95 4.89
C ARG A 124 3.28 -10.33 5.10
N GLN A 125 3.81 -10.59 6.29
CA GLN A 125 4.37 -11.90 6.64
C GLN A 125 3.32 -13.01 6.48
N THR A 126 2.07 -12.79 6.90
CA THR A 126 0.96 -13.74 6.70
C THR A 126 0.74 -14.03 5.22
N LEU A 127 0.68 -13.02 4.36
CA LEU A 127 0.52 -13.24 2.91
C LEU A 127 1.69 -14.05 2.34
N ASP A 128 2.92 -13.64 2.64
CA ASP A 128 4.13 -14.29 2.11
C ASP A 128 4.23 -15.75 2.58
N ASN A 129 3.88 -16.00 3.84
CA ASN A 129 3.88 -17.35 4.42
C ASN A 129 2.71 -18.19 3.89
N SER A 130 1.54 -17.60 3.62
CA SER A 130 0.37 -18.33 3.07
C SER A 130 0.63 -18.96 1.70
N ALA A 131 1.56 -18.40 0.93
CA ALA A 131 1.97 -18.92 -0.38
C ALA A 131 2.98 -20.08 -0.28
N LYS A 132 3.64 -20.26 0.87
CA LYS A 132 4.65 -21.30 1.09
C LYS A 132 4.00 -22.57 1.63
N GLN A 133 4.58 -23.73 1.33
CA GLN A 133 4.16 -24.98 1.98
C GLN A 133 4.83 -25.15 3.34
N THR A 134 6.12 -24.84 3.43
CA THR A 134 6.94 -24.94 4.65
C THR A 134 7.72 -23.64 4.88
N ILE A 135 8.04 -23.37 6.13
CA ILE A 135 8.94 -22.29 6.56
C ILE A 135 9.93 -22.84 7.58
N THR A 136 11.01 -22.10 7.86
CA THR A 136 12.00 -22.49 8.87
C THR A 136 11.42 -22.29 10.29
N ILE A 137 11.99 -22.94 11.30
CA ILE A 137 11.59 -22.68 12.69
C ILE A 137 11.90 -21.22 13.06
N GLU A 138 13.03 -20.69 12.58
CA GLU A 138 13.39 -19.28 12.76
C GLU A 138 12.31 -18.34 12.21
N ASP A 139 11.85 -18.56 10.97
CA ASP A 139 10.77 -17.77 10.36
C ASP A 139 9.44 -17.89 11.15
N GLU A 140 9.10 -19.08 11.66
CA GLU A 140 7.88 -19.26 12.47
C GLU A 140 8.03 -18.54 13.81
N ILE A 141 9.18 -18.59 14.47
CA ILE A 141 9.42 -17.88 15.73
C ILE A 141 9.31 -16.36 15.53
N GLU A 142 9.98 -15.79 14.52
CA GLU A 142 9.90 -14.35 14.22
C GLU A 142 8.44 -13.90 13.96
N TYR A 143 7.70 -14.71 13.21
CA TYR A 143 6.28 -14.47 12.95
C TYR A 143 5.43 -14.54 14.23
N LEU A 144 5.66 -15.55 15.08
CA LEU A 144 4.96 -15.71 16.35
C LEU A 144 5.27 -14.58 17.32
N GLU A 145 6.53 -14.15 17.44
CA GLU A 145 6.92 -13.03 18.30
C GLU A 145 6.19 -11.74 17.88
N THR A 146 6.15 -11.45 16.58
CA THR A 146 5.41 -10.30 16.03
C THR A 146 3.92 -10.42 16.35
N TYR A 147 3.33 -11.61 16.17
CA TYR A 147 1.93 -11.87 16.46
C TYR A 147 1.60 -11.70 17.96
N ILE A 148 2.43 -12.27 18.83
CA ILE A 148 2.31 -12.23 20.29
C ILE A 148 2.41 -10.79 20.78
N ALA A 149 3.36 -9.99 20.27
CA ALA A 149 3.51 -8.59 20.64
C ALA A 149 2.23 -7.79 20.38
N ILE A 150 1.63 -7.96 19.19
CA ILE A 150 0.40 -7.26 18.78
C ILE A 150 -0.80 -7.66 19.63
N GLU A 151 -0.98 -8.96 19.91
CA GLU A 151 -2.09 -9.45 20.73
C GLU A 151 -1.91 -9.10 22.21
N ASN A 152 -0.69 -9.16 22.74
CA ASN A 152 -0.39 -8.87 24.14
C ASN A 152 -0.57 -7.38 24.48
N GLN A 153 -0.43 -6.49 23.50
CA GLN A 153 -0.72 -5.06 23.71
C GLN A 153 -2.17 -4.81 24.14
N ARG A 154 -3.12 -5.68 23.74
CA ARG A 154 -4.53 -5.64 24.18
C ARG A 154 -4.71 -6.05 25.64
N PHE A 155 -3.72 -6.70 26.20
CA PHE A 155 -3.65 -7.14 27.59
C PHE A 155 -2.63 -6.30 28.37
N ASP A 156 -2.35 -5.07 27.94
CA ASP A 156 -1.38 -4.17 28.57
C ASP A 156 0.01 -4.81 28.74
N ASN A 157 0.38 -5.70 27.81
CA ASN A 157 1.63 -6.47 27.82
C ASN A 157 1.83 -7.33 29.08
N ARG A 158 0.75 -7.73 29.76
CA ARG A 158 0.83 -8.50 31.03
C ARG A 158 1.07 -10.00 30.84
N ILE A 159 0.86 -10.53 29.63
CA ILE A 159 1.05 -11.97 29.36
C ILE A 159 2.54 -12.23 29.16
N GLN A 160 3.11 -13.04 30.06
CA GLN A 160 4.48 -13.50 29.95
C GLN A 160 4.56 -14.67 28.98
N TYR A 161 5.61 -14.73 28.17
CA TYR A 161 5.83 -15.87 27.29
C TYR A 161 7.30 -16.22 27.19
N GLU A 162 7.57 -17.48 26.89
CA GLU A 162 8.92 -18.00 26.67
C GLU A 162 8.90 -18.96 25.48
N ILE A 163 9.87 -18.80 24.58
CA ILE A 163 10.10 -19.71 23.45
C ILE A 163 11.45 -20.37 23.68
N LEU A 164 11.46 -21.67 23.87
CA LEU A 164 12.67 -22.47 24.06
C LEU A 164 12.87 -23.41 22.88
N VAL A 165 14.12 -23.48 22.42
CA VAL A 165 14.55 -24.39 21.36
C VAL A 165 15.71 -25.21 21.88
N ASP A 166 15.62 -26.54 21.74
CA ASP A 166 16.72 -27.45 22.05
C ASP A 166 17.97 -27.14 21.21
N ASP A 167 19.13 -27.04 21.86
CA ASP A 167 20.46 -26.82 21.22
C ASP A 167 20.74 -27.62 19.93
N PRO A 168 20.39 -28.92 19.81
CA PRO A 168 20.63 -29.68 18.58
C PRO A 168 19.77 -29.28 17.38
N ILE A 169 18.78 -28.40 17.54
CA ILE A 169 17.90 -27.97 16.45
C ILE A 169 18.54 -26.77 15.74
N ASP A 170 18.85 -26.94 14.45
CA ASP A 170 19.19 -25.82 13.58
C ASP A 170 17.90 -25.13 13.13
N THR A 171 17.60 -23.96 13.73
CA THR A 171 16.35 -23.22 13.47
C THR A 171 16.27 -22.65 12.07
N ALA A 172 17.40 -22.34 11.44
CA ALA A 172 17.48 -21.74 10.11
C ALA A 172 17.29 -22.79 9.00
N GLU A 173 17.63 -24.05 9.25
CA GLU A 173 17.49 -25.13 8.27
C GLU A 173 16.29 -26.05 8.51
N THR A 174 15.86 -26.21 9.77
CA THR A 174 14.74 -27.10 10.10
C THR A 174 13.42 -26.50 9.65
N LYS A 175 12.69 -27.22 8.79
CA LYS A 175 11.42 -26.76 8.21
C LYS A 175 10.21 -27.41 8.86
N ILE A 176 9.18 -26.58 9.09
CA ILE A 176 7.86 -26.99 9.55
C ILE A 176 6.78 -26.51 8.55
N PRO A 177 5.59 -27.14 8.54
CA PRO A 177 4.47 -26.58 7.80
C PRO A 177 4.22 -25.12 8.21
N THR A 178 3.97 -24.25 7.23
CA THR A 178 3.73 -22.84 7.54
C THR A 178 2.46 -22.65 8.37
N MET A 179 2.45 -21.63 9.24
CA MET A 179 1.29 -21.23 10.06
C MET A 179 0.77 -22.38 10.92
N LEU A 180 1.67 -23.23 11.40
CA LEU A 180 1.32 -24.41 12.16
C LEU A 180 0.94 -24.03 13.60
N LEU A 181 1.74 -23.16 14.22
CA LEU A 181 1.65 -22.87 15.65
C LEU A 181 0.72 -21.69 15.94
N GLN A 182 0.56 -20.78 14.98
CA GLN A 182 -0.31 -19.60 15.11
C GLN A 182 -1.71 -19.92 15.66
N PRO A 183 -2.44 -20.95 15.18
CA PRO A 183 -3.80 -21.22 15.69
C PRO A 183 -3.83 -21.61 17.16
N PHE A 184 -2.75 -22.22 17.67
CA PHE A 184 -2.62 -22.59 19.07
C PHE A 184 -2.35 -21.36 19.93
N VAL A 185 -1.44 -20.50 19.49
CA VAL A 185 -1.15 -19.21 20.15
C VAL A 185 -2.38 -18.30 20.14
N GLU A 186 -3.14 -18.24 19.03
CA GLU A 186 -4.40 -17.50 18.97
C GLU A 186 -5.39 -17.99 20.04
N ASN A 187 -5.51 -19.30 20.24
CA ASN A 187 -6.42 -19.83 21.24
C ASN A 187 -6.01 -19.43 22.67
N ILE A 188 -4.72 -19.29 22.95
CA ILE A 188 -4.24 -18.82 24.26
C ILE A 188 -4.77 -17.41 24.53
N PHE A 189 -4.51 -16.46 23.63
CA PHE A 189 -4.99 -15.08 23.77
C PHE A 189 -6.52 -14.98 23.80
N LYS A 190 -7.22 -15.88 23.11
CA LYS A 190 -8.68 -15.84 23.02
C LYS A 190 -9.39 -16.49 24.21
N HIS A 191 -8.82 -17.55 24.78
CA HIS A 191 -9.55 -18.45 25.68
C HIS A 191 -8.83 -18.77 26.98
N ALA A 192 -7.49 -18.73 27.03
CA ALA A 192 -6.74 -19.12 28.23
C ALA A 192 -6.92 -18.12 29.38
N PHE A 193 -6.96 -16.82 29.06
CA PHE A 193 -6.89 -15.74 30.06
C PHE A 193 -8.10 -14.79 29.98
N ASP A 194 -8.72 -14.50 31.13
CA ASP A 194 -9.61 -13.33 31.29
C ASP A 194 -8.81 -12.07 31.58
N ALA A 195 -9.42 -10.89 31.43
CA ALA A 195 -8.79 -9.59 31.71
C ALA A 195 -8.11 -9.53 33.09
N ASP A 196 -8.72 -10.13 34.12
CA ASP A 196 -8.23 -10.09 35.51
C ASP A 196 -7.43 -11.34 35.91
N TYR A 197 -7.04 -12.18 34.94
CA TYR A 197 -6.29 -13.41 35.24
C TYR A 197 -4.95 -13.09 35.90
N PRO A 198 -4.60 -13.68 37.06
CA PRO A 198 -3.37 -13.36 37.76
C PRO A 198 -2.16 -14.01 37.06
N ASN A 199 -1.14 -13.22 36.75
CA ASN A 199 0.14 -13.66 36.16
C ASN A 199 -0.03 -14.62 34.95
N PRO A 200 -0.71 -14.20 33.87
CA PRO A 200 -0.92 -15.05 32.71
C PRO A 200 0.42 -15.33 32.02
N ALA A 201 0.69 -16.61 31.76
CA ALA A 201 1.94 -17.04 31.14
C ALA A 201 1.74 -18.27 30.25
N PHE A 202 2.50 -18.35 29.15
CA PHE A 202 2.57 -19.54 28.32
C PHE A 202 3.99 -19.78 27.79
N LYS A 203 4.23 -21.00 27.33
CA LYS A 203 5.55 -21.45 26.85
C LYS A 203 5.40 -22.23 25.56
N ILE A 204 6.37 -22.06 24.65
CA ILE A 204 6.52 -22.83 23.43
C ILE A 204 7.88 -23.53 23.48
N GLU A 205 7.90 -24.85 23.35
CA GLU A 205 9.12 -25.66 23.43
C GLU A 205 9.28 -26.48 22.15
N PHE A 206 10.44 -26.33 21.50
CA PHE A 206 10.85 -27.15 20.36
C PHE A 206 11.87 -28.17 20.85
N ILE A 207 11.46 -29.44 20.86
CA ILE A 207 12.21 -30.55 21.46
C ILE A 207 12.57 -31.57 20.37
N LEU A 208 13.85 -31.94 20.29
CA LEU A 208 14.29 -32.97 19.34
C LEU A 208 14.28 -34.34 20.02
N LEU A 209 13.29 -35.17 19.68
CA LEU A 209 13.16 -36.52 20.20
C LEU A 209 14.02 -37.53 19.43
N GLU A 210 14.18 -38.71 20.02
CA GLU A 210 14.79 -39.86 19.38
C GLU A 210 14.13 -40.14 18.02
N LYS A 211 14.93 -40.59 17.04
CA LYS A 211 14.52 -40.83 15.63
C LYS A 211 14.25 -39.57 14.78
N LYS A 212 14.86 -38.43 15.13
CA LYS A 212 14.74 -37.16 14.39
C LYS A 212 13.30 -36.64 14.31
N LEU A 213 12.52 -36.90 15.36
CA LEU A 213 11.17 -36.38 15.48
C LEU A 213 11.22 -35.04 16.20
N LEU A 214 10.70 -34.00 15.55
CA LEU A 214 10.51 -32.70 16.18
C LEU A 214 9.19 -32.73 16.96
N GLN A 215 9.28 -32.57 18.27
CA GLN A 215 8.13 -32.35 19.13
C GLN A 215 8.01 -30.85 19.41
N ILE A 216 6.80 -30.31 19.28
CA ILE A 216 6.51 -28.92 19.65
C ILE A 216 5.45 -28.95 20.74
N VAL A 217 5.78 -28.41 21.91
CA VAL A 217 4.90 -28.36 23.07
C VAL A 217 4.50 -26.91 23.32
N ILE A 218 3.19 -26.66 23.43
CA ILE A 218 2.66 -25.36 23.83
C ILE A 218 1.88 -25.56 25.11
N SER A 219 2.28 -24.86 26.18
CA SER A 219 1.66 -24.97 27.50
C SER A 219 1.30 -23.59 28.02
N ASP A 220 0.07 -23.41 28.52
CA ASP A 220 -0.39 -22.20 29.18
C ASP A 220 -0.79 -22.48 30.65
N ASN A 221 -0.72 -21.45 31.50
CA ASN A 221 -1.19 -21.54 32.89
C ASN A 221 -2.65 -21.05 33.04
N GLY A 222 -3.43 -21.06 31.97
CA GLY A 222 -4.78 -20.51 31.93
C GLY A 222 -5.84 -21.40 32.57
N LYS A 223 -7.11 -21.07 32.34
CA LYS A 223 -8.27 -21.71 32.98
C LYS A 223 -8.46 -23.20 32.66
N GLY A 224 -7.69 -23.73 31.70
CA GLY A 224 -7.80 -25.10 31.21
C GLY A 224 -9.14 -25.34 30.49
N ASN A 225 -9.16 -26.36 29.62
CA ASN A 225 -10.36 -26.71 28.87
C ASN A 225 -11.29 -27.60 29.72
N THR A 226 -11.94 -27.02 30.73
CA THR A 226 -12.80 -27.76 31.67
C THR A 226 -14.16 -28.20 31.10
N LYS A 227 -14.49 -27.80 29.86
CA LYS A 227 -15.71 -28.23 29.15
C LYS A 227 -15.37 -29.05 27.92
N THR A 228 -15.30 -30.36 28.09
CA THR A 228 -15.44 -31.35 27.01
C THR A 228 -16.85 -31.27 26.40
N THR A 229 -17.15 -30.21 25.67
CA THR A 229 -18.23 -30.21 24.66
C THR A 229 -17.55 -30.30 23.31
N LYS A 230 -17.62 -31.49 22.71
CA LYS A 230 -17.05 -31.94 21.42
C LYS A 230 -17.47 -31.13 20.18
N THR A 231 -17.91 -29.88 20.30
CA THR A 231 -18.68 -29.20 19.23
C THR A 231 -18.03 -27.99 18.60
N HIS A 232 -16.83 -27.57 19.00
CA HIS A 232 -16.15 -26.48 18.30
C HIS A 232 -14.62 -26.58 18.36
N ILE A 233 -14.04 -27.48 17.57
CA ILE A 233 -12.63 -27.33 17.18
C ILE A 233 -12.57 -26.02 16.38
N SER A 234 -11.77 -25.04 16.82
CA SER A 234 -11.64 -23.79 16.06
C SER A 234 -11.17 -24.13 14.64
N LYS A 235 -11.72 -23.45 13.63
CA LYS A 235 -11.36 -23.69 12.22
C LYS A 235 -9.84 -23.68 12.01
N GLY A 236 -9.12 -22.85 12.78
CA GLY A 236 -7.66 -22.80 12.78
C GLY A 236 -6.98 -24.10 13.23
N ILE A 237 -7.41 -24.74 14.33
CA ILE A 237 -6.86 -26.04 14.76
C ILE A 237 -7.17 -27.13 13.72
N ALA A 238 -8.38 -27.12 13.14
CA ALA A 238 -8.75 -28.09 12.11
C ALA A 238 -7.84 -28.01 10.88
N ILE A 239 -7.54 -26.79 10.41
CA ILE A 239 -6.63 -26.54 9.29
C ILE A 239 -5.19 -26.93 9.63
N ALA A 240 -4.70 -26.60 10.83
CA ALA A 240 -3.37 -27.02 11.28
C ALA A 240 -3.24 -28.55 11.30
N LYS A 241 -4.27 -29.26 11.79
CA LYS A 241 -4.33 -30.71 11.80
C LYS A 241 -4.35 -31.30 10.39
N GLU A 242 -5.16 -30.73 9.49
CA GLU A 242 -5.22 -31.14 8.08
C GLU A 242 -3.86 -30.96 7.38
N ARG A 243 -3.17 -29.84 7.62
CA ARG A 243 -1.81 -29.59 7.10
C ARG A 243 -0.80 -30.63 7.60
N LEU A 244 -0.82 -30.95 8.89
CA LEU A 244 0.04 -31.99 9.46
C LEU A 244 -0.27 -33.37 8.83
N GLN A 245 -1.53 -33.70 8.62
CA GLN A 245 -1.94 -34.97 7.99
C GLN A 245 -1.50 -35.09 6.53
N ILE A 246 -1.55 -33.99 5.78
CA ILE A 246 -1.08 -33.96 4.38
C ILE A 246 0.44 -34.13 4.31
N MET A 247 1.19 -33.55 5.24
CA MET A 247 2.67 -33.64 5.25
C MET A 247 3.22 -34.92 5.87
N GLN A 248 2.51 -35.54 6.81
CA GLN A 248 2.91 -36.77 7.48
C GLN A 248 1.74 -37.76 7.58
N PRO A 249 1.39 -38.46 6.48
CA PRO A 249 0.25 -39.39 6.45
C PRO A 249 0.38 -40.60 7.39
N THR A 250 1.52 -40.81 8.06
CA THR A 250 1.85 -42.04 8.81
C THR A 250 2.15 -41.87 10.31
N ASN A 251 2.21 -40.66 10.88
CA ASN A 251 2.69 -40.46 12.26
C ASN A 251 1.78 -39.60 13.17
N PHE A 252 0.49 -39.94 13.26
CA PHE A 252 -0.36 -39.42 14.34
C PHE A 252 -0.71 -40.52 15.34
N ALA A 253 -0.08 -40.48 16.52
CA ALA A 253 -0.72 -40.94 17.75
C ALA A 253 -1.26 -39.68 18.46
N PRO A 254 -2.55 -39.63 18.83
CA PRO A 254 -3.14 -38.51 19.55
C PRO A 254 -2.57 -38.34 20.97
#